data_AF-A0A9W9WP96-F1
#
_entry.id   AF-A0A9W9WP96-F1
#
_cell.length_a   1.000
_cell.length_b   1.000
_cell.length_c   1.000
_cell.angle_alpha   90.00
_cell.angle_beta   90.00
_cell.angle_gamma   90.00
#
_symmetry.space_group_name_H-M   'P 1'
#
loop_
_entity.id
_entity.type
_entity.pdbx_description
1 polymer ?
#
loop_
_entity_poly.entity_id
_entity_poly.type
_entity_poly.pdbx_seq_one_letter_code
_entity_poly.pdbx_strand_id
1 'polypeptide(L)'
;MILSFLPDLFTPPILQKRAAPLVWVFLWACSILISLAIDLGWPPALLYGLIGIAEKRRPDPGFCAARHGDSQTQCEVIGNPDFYGLGIRLGIYLQWFSALLALPAESKGFFQGYFVFTFALFVMFFVLTFGETASSCVFTVELIIMQFIFFGGMYIMVMARIFRKAGAKTHSGSGLVVAFELLLFPIVLYGCWFWIRLAQRGNVNPFAESPCGEGTTFFLLARVTPQRMRAASGFMAFVFVYTQLAILFFQLGRAIGFFGPLYGVWVNRKYISSSADAESAPQPVLNATQQAPSISGSQRSQPSLTPSQRRIVEVVNLFDDADAKLFTQAATWMVFIIPSTCYMVLITGIVQLVLRVTRQENKPWAARLYSAEDGGKEGPGRLLESM
;
A
#
# COMPACT_ATOMS: atom_id res chain seq x y z
N MET A 1 -17.94 -16.90 4.49
CA MET A 1 -19.07 -17.84 4.59
C MET A 1 -20.09 -17.43 5.65
N ILE A 2 -19.68 -16.81 6.78
CA ILE A 2 -20.63 -16.37 7.82
C ILE A 2 -21.32 -15.01 7.50
N LEU A 3 -20.74 -14.16 6.65
CA LEU A 3 -21.30 -12.85 6.27
C LEU A 3 -22.32 -12.88 5.11
N SER A 4 -22.57 -14.04 4.49
CA SER A 4 -23.48 -14.17 3.35
C SER A 4 -24.94 -14.51 3.73
N PHE A 5 -25.25 -14.68 5.03
CA PHE A 5 -26.56 -15.15 5.51
C PHE A 5 -27.42 -14.10 6.23
N LEU A 6 -26.99 -12.83 6.27
CA LEU A 6 -27.67 -11.77 7.03
C LEU A 6 -28.60 -10.78 6.27
N PRO A 7 -28.76 -10.78 4.93
CA PRO A 7 -29.54 -9.70 4.30
C PRO A 7 -31.07 -9.85 4.39
N ASP A 8 -31.61 -11.05 4.63
CA ASP A 8 -33.05 -11.28 4.41
C ASP A 8 -33.95 -11.13 5.65
N LEU A 9 -33.40 -10.98 6.86
CA LEU A 9 -34.23 -11.01 8.08
C LEU A 9 -34.73 -9.65 8.59
N PHE A 10 -34.30 -8.54 8.01
CA PHE A 10 -34.69 -7.21 8.47
C PHE A 10 -34.81 -6.23 7.29
N THR A 11 -35.99 -6.07 6.70
CA THR A 11 -36.56 -4.72 6.44
C THR A 11 -37.92 -4.75 5.71
N PRO A 12 -38.93 -4.00 6.18
CA PRO A 12 -40.15 -3.74 5.43
C PRO A 12 -39.89 -2.79 4.24
N PRO A 13 -40.58 -2.96 3.10
CA PRO A 13 -40.26 -2.32 1.81
C PRO A 13 -40.45 -0.79 1.76
N ILE A 14 -41.05 -0.17 2.78
CA ILE A 14 -41.44 1.25 2.75
C ILE A 14 -40.37 2.18 3.38
N LEU A 15 -39.46 1.65 4.21
CA LEU A 15 -38.37 2.43 4.84
C LEU A 15 -37.06 2.46 4.02
N GLN A 16 -37.02 1.77 2.89
CA GLN A 16 -35.80 1.51 2.12
C GLN A 16 -35.26 2.75 1.37
N LYS A 17 -36.10 3.74 1.03
CA LYS A 17 -35.69 4.89 0.19
C LYS A 17 -34.96 6.02 0.92
N ARG A 18 -35.09 6.15 2.26
CA ARG A 18 -34.41 7.22 3.03
C ARG A 18 -33.27 6.74 3.92
N ALA A 19 -33.27 5.48 4.36
CA ALA A 19 -32.22 4.93 5.21
C ALA A 19 -30.97 4.48 4.43
N ALA A 20 -31.11 4.12 3.15
CA ALA A 20 -30.02 3.61 2.33
C ALA A 20 -28.75 4.50 2.28
N PRO A 21 -28.82 5.83 2.05
CA PRO A 21 -27.60 6.65 1.96
C PRO A 21 -26.87 6.76 3.30
N LEU A 22 -27.61 6.81 4.41
CA LEU A 22 -27.03 6.99 5.74
C LEU A 22 -26.34 5.71 6.24
N VAL A 23 -26.93 4.55 5.94
CA VAL A 23 -26.31 3.23 6.20
C VAL A 23 -25.04 3.06 5.36
N TRP A 24 -25.05 3.46 4.09
CA TRP A 24 -23.85 3.40 3.23
C TRP A 24 -22.71 4.29 3.73
N VAL A 25 -23.01 5.54 4.10
CA VAL A 25 -22.02 6.46 4.68
C VAL A 25 -21.47 5.90 5.99
N PHE A 26 -22.32 5.34 6.85
CA PHE A 26 -21.89 4.73 8.11
C PHE A 26 -21.00 3.51 7.91
N LEU A 27 -21.36 2.58 7.01
CA LEU A 27 -20.54 1.41 6.72
C LEU A 27 -19.18 1.79 6.12
N TRP A 28 -19.16 2.78 5.23
CA TRP A 28 -17.92 3.31 4.66
C TRP A 28 -17.04 4.01 5.70
N ALA A 29 -17.66 4.84 6.56
CA ALA A 29 -17.01 5.50 7.70
C ALA A 29 -16.39 4.49 8.67
N CYS A 30 -17.17 3.49 9.10
CA CYS A 30 -16.68 2.42 9.96
C CYS A 30 -15.50 1.70 9.32
N SER A 31 -15.55 1.39 8.02
CA SER A 31 -14.42 0.75 7.35
C SER A 31 -13.15 1.60 7.41
N ILE A 32 -13.23 2.92 7.22
CA ILE A 32 -12.07 3.82 7.27
C ILE A 32 -11.55 3.96 8.70
N LEU A 33 -12.44 4.16 9.68
CA LEU A 33 -12.06 4.27 11.08
C LEU A 33 -11.44 2.99 11.61
N ILE A 34 -11.96 1.83 11.20
CA ILE A 34 -11.38 0.51 11.50
C ILE A 34 -10.01 0.41 10.85
N SER A 35 -9.85 0.75 9.57
CA SER A 35 -8.53 0.76 8.92
C SER A 35 -7.54 1.68 9.63
N LEU A 36 -7.93 2.90 10.03
CA LEU A 36 -7.04 3.82 10.74
C LEU A 36 -6.69 3.33 12.15
N ALA A 37 -7.68 2.83 12.90
CA ALA A 37 -7.45 2.30 14.24
C ALA A 37 -6.57 1.05 14.23
N ILE A 38 -6.72 0.21 13.20
CA ILE A 38 -5.86 -0.95 12.99
C ILE A 38 -4.49 -0.50 12.45
N ASP A 39 -4.37 0.41 11.51
CA ASP A 39 -3.06 0.75 10.94
C ASP A 39 -2.20 1.61 11.88
N LEU A 40 -2.81 2.48 12.71
CA LEU A 40 -2.08 3.36 13.64
C LEU A 40 -2.02 2.83 15.08
N GLY A 41 -2.89 1.89 15.46
CA GLY A 41 -3.05 1.48 16.84
C GLY A 41 -2.28 0.21 17.19
N TRP A 42 -3.03 -0.88 17.31
CA TRP A 42 -2.59 -2.08 18.02
C TRP A 42 -1.62 -3.00 17.25
N PRO A 43 -1.72 -3.23 15.92
CA PRO A 43 -0.80 -4.09 15.18
C PRO A 43 0.63 -3.56 15.10
N PRO A 44 0.93 -2.27 14.83
CA PRO A 44 2.29 -1.78 14.89
C PRO A 44 2.88 -1.97 16.29
N ALA A 45 2.14 -1.58 17.34
CA ALA A 45 2.60 -1.72 18.72
C ALA A 45 2.83 -3.18 19.11
N LEU A 46 1.91 -4.07 18.73
CA LEU A 46 2.04 -5.52 18.92
C LEU A 46 3.24 -6.06 18.16
N LEU A 47 3.40 -5.70 16.89
CA LEU A 47 4.52 -6.15 16.05
C LEU A 47 5.85 -5.67 16.62
N TYR A 48 5.95 -4.42 17.07
CA TYR A 48 7.15 -3.93 17.76
C TYR A 48 7.41 -4.67 19.09
N GLY A 49 6.35 -4.97 19.85
CA GLY A 49 6.46 -5.79 21.06
C GLY A 49 6.98 -7.20 20.76
N LEU A 50 6.44 -7.84 19.71
CA LEU A 50 6.86 -9.16 19.24
C LEU A 50 8.29 -9.15 18.70
N ILE A 51 8.67 -8.12 17.94
CA ILE A 51 10.05 -7.89 17.49
C ILE A 51 10.97 -7.74 18.71
N GLY A 52 10.58 -6.97 19.72
CA GLY A 52 11.36 -6.81 20.95
C GLY A 52 11.51 -8.10 21.75
N ILE A 53 10.48 -8.97 21.75
CA ILE A 53 10.55 -10.31 22.34
C ILE A 53 11.48 -11.21 21.51
N ALA A 54 11.35 -11.18 20.18
CA ALA A 54 12.19 -11.95 19.27
C ALA A 54 13.65 -11.55 19.39
N GLU A 55 14.00 -10.26 19.42
CA GLU A 55 15.38 -9.76 19.58
C GLU A 55 16.06 -10.26 20.86
N LYS A 56 15.30 -10.57 21.92
CA LYS A 56 15.82 -11.12 23.18
C LYS A 56 16.09 -12.61 23.12
N ARG A 57 15.52 -13.33 22.16
CA ARG A 57 15.77 -14.77 22.01
C ARG A 57 17.19 -14.98 21.48
N ARG A 58 17.82 -16.06 21.92
CA ARG A 58 19.08 -16.53 21.34
C ARG A 58 18.80 -17.87 20.66
N PRO A 59 19.34 -18.11 19.45
CA PRO A 59 19.22 -19.41 18.83
C PRO A 59 19.99 -20.41 19.69
N ASP A 60 19.40 -21.57 19.95
CA ASP A 60 20.06 -22.63 20.69
C ASP A 60 21.16 -23.23 19.80
N PRO A 61 22.45 -23.19 20.24
CA PRO A 61 23.57 -23.68 19.45
C PRO A 61 23.44 -25.16 19.09
N GLY A 62 22.76 -25.99 19.91
CA GLY A 62 22.56 -27.41 19.62
C GLY A 62 21.69 -27.64 18.38
N PHE A 63 20.58 -26.89 18.27
CA PHE A 63 19.71 -26.95 17.09
C PHE A 63 20.38 -26.36 15.85
N CYS A 64 21.22 -25.33 16.00
CA CYS A 64 22.01 -24.80 14.88
C CYS A 64 23.07 -25.77 14.39
N ALA A 65 23.80 -26.40 15.32
CA ALA A 65 24.82 -27.40 15.02
C ALA A 65 24.24 -28.58 14.23
N ALA A 66 23.05 -29.06 14.59
CA ALA A 66 22.36 -30.11 13.85
C ALA A 66 21.98 -29.74 12.41
N ARG A 67 21.92 -28.44 12.07
CA ARG A 67 21.65 -27.94 10.71
C ARG A 67 22.92 -27.59 9.93
N HIS A 68 24.09 -27.69 10.55
CA HIS A 68 25.37 -27.63 9.85
C HIS A 68 25.68 -29.04 9.35
N GLY A 69 26.00 -29.20 8.05
CA GLY A 69 26.42 -30.49 7.53
C GLY A 69 27.69 -30.98 8.26
N ASP A 70 27.87 -32.30 8.38
CA ASP A 70 29.04 -32.93 9.03
C ASP A 70 30.40 -32.54 8.40
N SER A 71 30.35 -31.89 7.25
CA SER A 71 31.50 -31.47 6.48
C SER A 71 32.12 -30.18 7.03
N GLN A 72 33.10 -30.30 7.92
CA GLN A 72 33.91 -29.15 8.38
C GLN A 72 34.58 -28.36 7.23
N THR A 73 34.67 -28.95 6.03
CA THR A 73 35.27 -28.35 4.83
C THR A 73 34.26 -27.82 3.82
N GLN A 74 32.98 -28.24 3.90
CA GLN A 74 31.93 -27.74 3.02
C GLN A 74 30.91 -26.98 3.85
N CYS A 75 30.77 -25.73 3.44
CA CYS A 75 29.96 -24.71 4.04
C CYS A 75 28.45 -24.93 3.80
N GLU A 76 27.98 -26.14 4.11
CA GLU A 76 26.66 -26.63 3.77
C GLU A 76 25.69 -26.40 4.94
N VAL A 77 24.63 -25.66 4.63
CA VAL A 77 23.52 -25.45 5.55
C VAL A 77 22.38 -26.35 5.12
N ILE A 78 21.91 -27.20 6.03
CA ILE A 78 20.68 -27.96 5.84
C ILE A 78 19.52 -26.97 5.97
N GLY A 79 19.18 -26.34 4.83
CA GLY A 79 18.11 -25.37 4.70
C GLY A 79 16.74 -26.02 4.90
N ASN A 80 15.77 -25.26 5.41
CA ASN A 80 14.41 -25.78 5.51
C ASN A 80 13.87 -26.03 4.09
N PRO A 81 13.40 -27.25 3.77
CA PRO A 81 12.93 -27.60 2.44
C PRO A 81 11.76 -26.72 1.96
N ASP A 82 11.02 -26.09 2.87
CA ASP A 82 9.94 -25.17 2.51
C ASP A 82 10.45 -23.87 1.89
N PHE A 83 11.64 -23.39 2.30
CA PHE A 83 12.26 -22.17 1.73
C PHE A 83 13.26 -22.48 0.64
N TYR A 84 14.00 -23.59 0.75
CA TYR A 84 15.06 -23.96 -0.18
C TYR A 84 14.61 -24.95 -1.24
N GLY A 85 13.44 -25.57 -1.06
CA GLY A 85 12.87 -26.49 -2.03
C GLY A 85 12.71 -25.84 -3.39
N LEU A 86 13.37 -26.42 -4.39
CA LEU A 86 13.31 -25.95 -5.77
C LEU A 86 11.86 -25.89 -6.29
N GLY A 87 11.04 -26.88 -5.93
CA GLY A 87 9.64 -26.97 -6.36
C GLY A 87 8.78 -25.81 -5.85
N ILE A 88 8.90 -25.44 -4.57
CA ILE A 88 8.12 -24.35 -3.99
C ILE A 88 8.50 -23.01 -4.62
N ARG A 89 9.80 -22.73 -4.76
CA ARG A 89 10.28 -21.50 -5.42
C ARG A 89 9.83 -21.42 -6.86
N LEU A 90 9.99 -22.51 -7.62
CA LEU A 90 9.56 -22.57 -9.01
C LEU A 90 8.04 -22.36 -9.12
N GLY A 91 7.26 -22.97 -8.24
CA GLY A 91 5.81 -22.77 -8.17
C GLY A 91 5.45 -21.29 -7.94
N ILE A 92 6.12 -20.63 -7.00
CA ILE A 92 5.93 -19.19 -6.72
C ILE A 92 6.30 -18.34 -7.94
N TYR A 93 7.44 -18.59 -8.57
CA TYR A 93 7.88 -17.81 -9.73
C TYR A 93 6.97 -18.03 -10.95
N LEU A 94 6.52 -19.25 -11.19
CA LEU A 94 5.55 -19.56 -12.24
C LEU A 94 4.18 -18.93 -11.93
N GLN A 95 3.78 -18.90 -10.66
CA GLN A 95 2.58 -18.18 -10.23
C GLN A 95 2.72 -16.68 -10.49
N TRP A 96 3.88 -16.09 -10.21
CA TRP A 96 4.15 -14.68 -10.50
C TRP A 96 4.11 -14.38 -12.00
N PHE A 97 4.74 -15.22 -12.80
CA PHE A 97 4.75 -15.06 -14.23
C PHE A 97 3.34 -15.20 -14.82
N SER A 98 2.59 -16.22 -14.39
CA SER A 98 1.19 -16.44 -14.80
C SER A 98 0.30 -15.26 -14.41
N ALA A 99 0.51 -14.72 -13.21
CA ALA A 99 -0.20 -13.53 -12.74
C ALA A 99 0.06 -12.32 -13.63
N LEU A 100 1.32 -12.05 -13.98
CA LEU A 100 1.70 -10.94 -14.84
C LEU A 100 1.09 -11.08 -16.24
N LEU A 101 1.06 -12.29 -16.79
CA LEU A 101 0.42 -12.58 -18.07
C LEU A 101 -1.11 -12.44 -18.01
N ALA A 102 -1.71 -12.77 -16.87
CA ALA A 102 -3.16 -12.68 -16.67
C ALA A 102 -3.65 -11.26 -16.33
N LEU A 103 -2.76 -10.32 -15.97
CA LEU A 103 -3.10 -8.94 -15.59
C LEU A 103 -4.05 -8.25 -16.59
N PRO A 104 -3.84 -8.32 -17.92
CA PRO A 104 -4.73 -7.65 -18.88
C PRO A 104 -6.10 -8.32 -19.03
N ALA A 105 -6.20 -9.61 -18.70
CA ALA A 105 -7.38 -10.45 -18.95
C ALA A 105 -8.32 -10.57 -17.73
N GLU A 106 -8.15 -9.67 -16.75
CA GLU A 106 -8.78 -9.63 -15.42
C GLU A 106 -9.94 -10.62 -15.17
N SER A 107 -9.66 -11.69 -14.40
CA SER A 107 -10.71 -12.45 -13.73
C SER A 107 -10.82 -12.01 -12.27
N LYS A 108 -12.05 -11.73 -11.79
CA LYS A 108 -12.30 -11.35 -10.39
C LYS A 108 -11.76 -12.39 -9.39
N GLY A 109 -11.67 -13.66 -9.80
CA GLY A 109 -11.15 -14.76 -8.98
C GLY A 109 -9.63 -14.70 -8.75
N PHE A 110 -8.87 -14.09 -9.67
CA PHE A 110 -7.41 -14.02 -9.57
C PHE A 110 -6.94 -13.32 -8.29
N PHE A 111 -7.52 -12.15 -7.98
CA PHE A 111 -7.14 -11.37 -6.80
C PHE A 111 -7.45 -12.08 -5.49
N GLN A 112 -8.58 -12.79 -5.42
CA GLN A 112 -8.97 -13.57 -4.23
C GLN A 112 -8.03 -14.75 -4.00
N GLY A 113 -7.72 -15.53 -5.04
CA GLY A 113 -6.79 -16.65 -4.92
C GLY A 113 -5.40 -16.20 -4.46
N TYR A 114 -4.92 -15.10 -5.04
CA TYR A 114 -3.62 -14.54 -4.69
C TYR A 114 -3.57 -13.99 -3.26
N PHE A 115 -4.66 -13.38 -2.79
CA PHE A 115 -4.76 -12.93 -1.41
C PHE A 115 -4.71 -14.09 -0.42
N VAL A 116 -5.46 -15.17 -0.66
CA VAL A 116 -5.44 -16.36 0.20
C VAL A 116 -4.03 -16.95 0.27
N PHE A 117 -3.35 -17.04 -0.87
CA PHE A 117 -1.96 -17.49 -0.93
C PHE A 117 -1.01 -16.58 -0.13
N THR A 118 -1.10 -15.26 -0.33
CA THR A 118 -0.26 -14.29 0.38
C THR A 118 -0.53 -14.29 1.88
N PHE A 119 -1.79 -14.47 2.28
CA PHE A 119 -2.19 -14.59 3.68
C PHE A 119 -1.61 -15.86 4.32
N ALA A 120 -1.67 -17.01 3.62
CA ALA A 120 -1.08 -18.25 4.10
C ALA A 120 0.44 -18.11 4.29
N LEU A 121 1.13 -17.50 3.32
CA LEU A 121 2.54 -17.16 3.47
C LEU A 121 2.77 -16.28 4.70
N PHE A 122 1.95 -15.24 4.91
CA PHE A 122 2.11 -14.33 6.05
C PHE A 122 2.01 -15.05 7.39
N VAL A 123 1.04 -15.96 7.53
CA VAL A 123 0.90 -16.79 8.74
C VAL A 123 2.15 -17.64 8.94
N MET A 124 2.63 -18.29 7.88
CA MET A 124 3.85 -19.10 7.94
C MET A 124 5.05 -18.25 8.37
N PHE A 125 5.27 -17.09 7.74
CA PHE A 125 6.31 -16.14 8.09
C PHE A 125 6.22 -15.66 9.55
N PHE A 126 5.01 -15.37 10.02
CA PHE A 126 4.78 -14.95 11.39
C PHE A 126 5.12 -16.05 12.39
N VAL A 127 4.70 -17.30 12.12
CA VAL A 127 5.01 -18.47 12.95
C VAL A 127 6.52 -18.74 12.97
N LEU A 128 7.21 -18.62 11.84
CA LEU A 128 8.66 -18.82 11.78
C LEU A 128 9.44 -17.76 12.55
N THR A 129 8.98 -16.51 12.49
CA THR A 129 9.67 -15.37 13.11
C THR A 129 9.41 -15.30 14.61
N PHE A 130 8.17 -15.54 15.04
CA PHE A 130 7.72 -15.27 16.41
C PHE A 130 7.28 -16.52 17.19
N GLY A 131 6.98 -17.63 16.50
CA GLY A 131 6.56 -18.88 17.13
C GLY A 131 7.63 -19.47 18.05
N GLU A 132 7.24 -20.42 18.89
CA GLU A 132 8.20 -21.17 19.72
C GLU A 132 9.17 -21.98 18.86
N THR A 133 8.75 -22.38 17.66
CA THR A 133 9.61 -22.96 16.64
C THR A 133 10.74 -22.02 16.20
N ALA A 134 10.71 -20.71 16.51
CA ALA A 134 11.87 -19.85 16.33
C ALA A 134 13.04 -20.18 17.30
N SER A 135 12.82 -21.06 18.27
CA SER A 135 13.91 -21.74 19.01
C SER A 135 14.66 -22.75 18.13
N SER A 136 14.03 -23.24 17.06
CA SER A 136 14.74 -23.91 15.97
C SER A 136 15.61 -22.86 15.27
N CYS A 137 16.83 -23.25 14.93
CA CYS A 137 17.80 -22.35 14.34
C CYS A 137 17.31 -21.83 12.98
N VAL A 138 16.71 -20.63 12.93
CA VAL A 138 16.30 -19.97 11.68
C VAL A 138 17.45 -19.11 11.18
N PHE A 139 17.86 -19.33 9.93
CA PHE A 139 18.94 -18.57 9.33
C PHE A 139 18.43 -17.26 8.74
N THR A 140 19.20 -16.17 8.86
CA THR A 140 18.86 -14.85 8.31
C THR A 140 18.49 -14.89 6.81
N VAL A 141 19.15 -15.78 6.06
CA VAL A 141 18.88 -16.01 4.64
C VAL A 141 17.48 -16.55 4.36
N GLU A 142 16.91 -17.38 5.24
CA GLU A 142 15.55 -17.91 5.11
C GLU A 142 14.53 -16.78 5.14
N LEU A 143 14.72 -15.81 6.05
CA LEU A 143 13.86 -14.64 6.14
C LEU A 143 14.04 -13.68 4.97
N ILE A 144 15.26 -13.51 4.46
CA ILE A 144 15.51 -12.74 3.24
C ILE A 144 14.69 -13.32 2.08
N ILE A 145 14.77 -14.63 1.86
CA ILE A 145 14.03 -15.32 0.79
C ILE A 145 12.52 -15.12 0.98
N MET A 146 12.01 -15.32 2.19
CA MET A 146 10.60 -15.10 2.52
C MET A 146 10.17 -13.67 2.22
N GLN A 147 10.93 -12.67 2.65
CA GLN A 147 10.63 -11.26 2.41
C GLN A 147 10.60 -10.91 0.91
N PHE A 148 11.51 -11.49 0.11
CA PHE A 148 11.49 -11.35 -1.35
C PHE A 148 10.26 -12.00 -1.98
N ILE A 149 9.86 -13.19 -1.49
CA ILE A 149 8.64 -13.86 -1.93
C ILE A 149 7.42 -12.98 -1.65
N PHE A 150 7.31 -12.40 -0.46
CA PHE A 150 6.22 -11.45 -0.18
C PHE A 150 6.29 -10.24 -1.08
N PHE A 151 7.47 -9.68 -1.32
CA PHE A 151 7.60 -8.49 -2.13
C PHE A 151 7.12 -8.70 -3.57
N GLY A 152 7.49 -9.81 -4.20
CA GLY A 152 6.94 -10.21 -5.52
C GLY A 152 5.43 -10.44 -5.45
N GLY A 153 4.96 -11.07 -4.37
CA GLY A 153 3.57 -11.16 -3.94
C GLY A 153 2.80 -9.84 -4.07
N MET A 154 3.24 -8.89 -3.25
CA MET A 154 2.63 -7.57 -3.09
C MET A 154 2.67 -6.77 -4.39
N TYR A 155 3.78 -6.84 -5.14
CA TYR A 155 3.93 -6.16 -6.42
C TYR A 155 2.84 -6.56 -7.42
N ILE A 156 2.58 -7.85 -7.57
CA ILE A 156 1.54 -8.37 -8.47
C ILE A 156 0.16 -7.89 -8.07
N MET A 157 -0.16 -7.91 -6.77
CA MET A 157 -1.46 -7.45 -6.27
C MET A 157 -1.66 -5.94 -6.49
N VAL A 158 -0.60 -5.16 -6.30
CA VAL A 158 -0.58 -3.73 -6.57
C VAL A 158 -0.79 -3.45 -8.06
N MET A 159 -0.06 -4.14 -8.94
CA MET A 159 -0.23 -4.01 -10.39
C MET A 159 -1.65 -4.39 -10.83
N ALA A 160 -2.20 -5.50 -10.32
CA ALA A 160 -3.57 -5.91 -10.61
C ALA A 160 -4.59 -4.83 -10.24
N ARG A 161 -4.37 -4.11 -9.13
CA ARG A 161 -5.23 -3.00 -8.72
C ARG A 161 -5.15 -1.80 -9.67
N ILE A 162 -3.96 -1.47 -10.17
CA ILE A 162 -3.75 -0.37 -11.11
C ILE A 162 -4.46 -0.68 -12.44
N PHE A 163 -4.25 -1.87 -12.99
CA PHE A 163 -4.88 -2.29 -14.24
C PHE A 163 -6.42 -2.35 -14.13
N ARG A 164 -6.97 -2.80 -13.00
CA ARG A 164 -8.43 -2.80 -12.75
C ARG A 164 -9.07 -1.43 -12.85
N LYS A 165 -8.41 -0.41 -12.25
CA LYS A 165 -8.94 0.96 -12.23
C LYS A 165 -9.05 1.58 -13.62
N ALA A 166 -8.24 1.11 -14.58
CA ALA A 166 -8.31 1.57 -15.96
C ALA A 166 -9.52 1.01 -16.73
N GLY A 167 -10.05 -0.16 -16.33
CA GLY A 167 -10.99 -0.93 -17.14
C GLY A 167 -12.48 -0.85 -16.74
N ALA A 168 -12.84 -0.64 -15.47
CA ALA A 168 -14.25 -0.81 -15.06
C ALA A 168 -14.72 0.07 -13.90
N LYS A 169 -15.93 0.65 -14.03
CA LYS A 169 -16.66 1.41 -12.99
C LYS A 169 -17.35 0.53 -11.93
N THR A 170 -17.13 -0.79 -11.93
CA THR A 170 -17.82 -1.70 -11.00
C THR A 170 -17.26 -1.62 -9.58
N HIS A 171 -18.12 -1.24 -8.63
CA HIS A 171 -17.91 -1.26 -7.17
C HIS A 171 -17.71 -2.68 -6.61
N SER A 172 -16.68 -3.39 -7.04
CA SER A 172 -16.39 -4.76 -6.57
C SER A 172 -15.47 -4.75 -5.34
N GLY A 173 -16.02 -5.17 -4.19
CA GLY A 173 -15.29 -5.81 -3.08
C GLY A 173 -14.35 -4.93 -2.25
N SER A 174 -14.86 -3.89 -1.59
CA SER A 174 -14.07 -3.08 -0.63
C SER A 174 -13.41 -3.92 0.48
N GLY A 175 -14.06 -4.99 0.94
CA GLY A 175 -13.54 -5.82 2.03
C GLY A 175 -12.21 -6.51 1.73
N LEU A 176 -12.00 -7.02 0.50
CA LEU A 176 -10.76 -7.72 0.17
C LEU A 176 -9.59 -6.74 0.01
N VAL A 177 -9.87 -5.53 -0.45
CA VAL A 177 -8.89 -4.44 -0.50
C VAL A 177 -8.45 -4.05 0.90
N VAL A 178 -9.40 -3.87 1.82
CA VAL A 178 -9.10 -3.58 3.23
C VAL A 178 -8.28 -4.72 3.84
N ALA A 179 -8.69 -5.98 3.64
CA ALA A 179 -7.94 -7.13 4.17
C ALA A 179 -6.50 -7.21 3.62
N PHE A 180 -6.29 -6.86 2.36
CA PHE A 180 -4.95 -6.77 1.78
C PHE A 180 -4.13 -5.63 2.39
N GLU A 181 -4.72 -4.45 2.59
CA GLU A 181 -4.05 -3.32 3.23
C GLU A 181 -3.63 -3.66 4.67
N LEU A 182 -4.50 -4.36 5.42
CA LEU A 182 -4.22 -4.87 6.76
C LEU A 182 -3.07 -5.90 6.80
N LEU A 183 -2.85 -6.63 5.70
CA LEU A 183 -1.74 -7.56 5.56
C LEU A 183 -0.44 -6.86 5.15
N LEU A 184 -0.55 -5.89 4.25
CA LEU A 184 0.57 -5.17 3.65
C LEU A 184 1.34 -4.37 4.71
N PHE A 185 0.62 -3.63 5.56
CA PHE A 185 1.21 -2.76 6.57
C PHE A 185 2.19 -3.50 7.51
N PRO A 186 1.81 -4.59 8.22
CA PRO A 186 2.72 -5.27 9.14
C PRO A 186 3.92 -5.91 8.43
N ILE A 187 3.76 -6.39 7.19
CA ILE A 187 4.86 -6.96 6.40
C ILE A 187 5.89 -5.89 6.05
N VAL A 188 5.43 -4.71 5.59
CA VAL A 188 6.32 -3.61 5.23
C VAL A 188 6.98 -3.04 6.48
N LEU A 189 6.25 -2.89 7.58
CA LEU A 189 6.79 -2.44 8.86
C LEU A 189 7.86 -3.39 9.40
N TYR A 190 7.60 -4.71 9.36
CA TYR A 190 8.61 -5.71 9.71
C TYR A 190 9.84 -5.60 8.79
N GLY A 191 9.62 -5.50 7.48
CA GLY A 191 10.68 -5.35 6.50
C GLY A 191 11.55 -4.12 6.76
N CYS A 192 10.97 -2.97 7.13
CA CYS A 192 11.71 -1.78 7.56
C CYS A 192 12.67 -2.12 8.70
N TRP A 193 12.16 -2.71 9.78
CA TRP A 193 12.99 -3.09 10.94
C TRP A 193 14.09 -4.07 10.53
N PHE A 194 13.72 -5.15 9.84
CA PHE A 194 14.64 -6.22 9.45
C PHE A 194 15.79 -5.69 8.58
N TRP A 195 15.47 -4.96 7.52
CA TRP A 195 16.46 -4.45 6.59
C TRP A 195 17.32 -3.33 7.20
N ILE A 196 16.75 -2.45 8.03
CA ILE A 196 17.53 -1.43 8.75
C ILE A 196 18.53 -2.09 9.70
N ARG A 197 18.09 -3.09 10.49
CA ARG A 197 18.96 -3.83 11.41
C ARG A 197 20.08 -4.54 10.64
N LEU A 198 19.73 -5.23 9.56
CA LEU A 198 20.68 -5.95 8.73
C LEU A 198 21.71 -4.99 8.09
N ALA A 199 21.28 -3.82 7.62
CA ALA A 199 22.17 -2.80 7.06
C ALA A 199 23.12 -2.21 8.10
N GLN A 200 22.63 -1.91 9.31
CA GLN A 200 23.41 -1.31 10.39
C GLN A 200 24.42 -2.29 10.99
N ARG A 201 23.97 -3.51 11.32
CA ARG A 201 24.74 -4.46 12.13
C ARG A 201 25.40 -5.57 11.30
N GLY A 202 24.92 -5.83 10.08
CA GLY A 202 25.32 -6.99 9.28
C GLY A 202 24.68 -8.31 9.73
N ASN A 203 24.01 -8.30 10.88
CA ASN A 203 23.26 -9.42 11.44
C ASN A 203 21.98 -8.92 12.14
N VAL A 204 20.97 -9.78 12.25
CA VAL A 204 19.69 -9.53 12.90
C VAL A 204 19.46 -10.61 13.95
N ASN A 205 19.71 -10.29 15.23
CA ASN A 205 19.28 -11.15 16.33
C ASN A 205 17.73 -11.23 16.32
N PRO A 206 17.11 -12.40 16.50
CA PRO A 206 17.66 -13.66 17.02
C PRO A 206 18.18 -14.66 15.96
N PHE A 207 18.28 -14.28 14.69
CA PHE A 207 18.53 -15.24 13.61
C PHE A 207 19.99 -15.65 13.56
N ALA A 208 20.21 -16.92 13.21
CA ALA A 208 21.56 -17.46 13.09
C ALA A 208 22.23 -16.96 11.81
N GLU A 209 23.52 -16.64 11.92
CA GLU A 209 24.37 -16.41 10.76
C GLU A 209 24.65 -17.74 10.05
N SER A 210 24.87 -17.68 8.74
CA SER A 210 25.37 -18.85 8.03
C SER A 210 26.77 -19.24 8.57
N PRO A 211 27.08 -20.54 8.70
CA PRO A 211 28.32 -21.06 9.31
C PRO A 211 29.61 -20.59 8.62
N CYS A 212 29.50 -19.99 7.44
CA CYS A 212 30.63 -19.75 6.56
C CYS A 212 31.52 -18.57 6.90
N GLY A 213 31.18 -17.73 7.88
CA GLY A 213 32.00 -16.60 8.35
C GLY A 213 32.29 -15.48 7.32
N GLU A 214 32.26 -15.79 6.02
CA GLU A 214 32.56 -14.91 4.89
C GLU A 214 31.29 -14.39 4.21
N GLY A 215 30.20 -14.28 4.98
CA GLY A 215 28.93 -13.68 4.57
C GLY A 215 27.90 -14.67 4.06
N THR A 216 26.63 -14.34 4.31
CA THR A 216 25.46 -15.06 3.79
C THR A 216 25.40 -14.96 2.27
N THR A 217 25.80 -16.03 1.59
CA THR A 217 25.53 -16.19 0.16
C THR A 217 24.08 -16.64 -0.01
N PHE A 218 23.18 -15.73 -0.36
CA PHE A 218 21.83 -16.11 -0.75
C PHE A 218 21.71 -16.07 -2.27
N PHE A 219 21.19 -17.15 -2.85
CA PHE A 219 20.99 -17.26 -4.29
C PHE A 219 19.56 -16.85 -4.61
N LEU A 220 19.35 -15.57 -4.94
CA LEU A 220 18.13 -15.16 -5.65
C LEU A 220 18.37 -15.24 -7.16
N LEU A 221 19.49 -14.67 -7.64
CA LEU A 221 19.96 -14.73 -9.04
C LEU A 221 21.50 -14.66 -9.17
N ALA A 222 22.23 -14.25 -8.12
CA ALA A 222 23.69 -14.15 -8.13
C ALA A 222 24.26 -14.28 -6.70
N ARG A 223 25.53 -14.70 -6.58
CA ARG A 223 26.26 -14.73 -5.31
C ARG A 223 26.52 -13.29 -4.84
N VAL A 224 25.98 -12.94 -3.67
CA VAL A 224 26.21 -11.65 -3.01
C VAL A 224 27.34 -11.80 -1.99
N THR A 225 28.41 -11.02 -2.12
CA THR A 225 29.49 -10.96 -1.12
C THR A 225 29.02 -10.18 0.12
N PRO A 226 29.59 -10.38 1.31
CA PRO A 226 29.18 -9.66 2.52
C PRO A 226 29.22 -8.13 2.39
N GLN A 227 30.24 -7.58 1.70
CA GLN A 227 30.29 -6.14 1.42
C GLN A 227 29.08 -5.68 0.57
N ARG A 228 28.75 -6.45 -0.47
CA ARG A 228 27.57 -6.18 -1.31
C ARG A 228 26.27 -6.42 -0.55
N MET A 229 26.27 -7.30 0.45
CA MET A 229 25.12 -7.57 1.30
C MET A 229 24.74 -6.35 2.13
N ARG A 230 25.73 -5.65 2.72
CA ARG A 230 25.46 -4.40 3.44
C ARG A 230 24.85 -3.33 2.51
N ALA A 231 25.41 -3.15 1.31
CA ALA A 231 24.86 -2.21 0.33
C ALA A 231 23.43 -2.60 -0.12
N ALA A 232 23.21 -3.89 -0.43
CA ALA A 232 21.91 -4.42 -0.83
C ALA A 232 20.87 -4.27 0.29
N SER A 233 21.24 -4.58 1.54
CA SER A 233 20.35 -4.41 2.70
C SER A 233 20.02 -2.94 2.97
N GLY A 234 20.97 -2.02 2.78
CA GLY A 234 20.73 -0.58 2.86
C GLY A 234 19.76 -0.10 1.77
N PHE A 235 19.93 -0.58 0.54
CA PHE A 235 18.99 -0.31 -0.56
C PHE A 235 17.59 -0.86 -0.25
N MET A 236 17.50 -2.10 0.22
CA MET A 236 16.22 -2.71 0.59
C MET A 236 15.57 -1.97 1.76
N ALA A 237 16.34 -1.53 2.77
CA ALA A 237 15.85 -0.70 3.86
C ALA A 237 15.23 0.59 3.33
N PHE A 238 15.89 1.26 2.39
CA PHE A 238 15.34 2.44 1.72
C PHE A 238 14.02 2.13 0.99
N VAL A 239 13.96 1.05 0.21
CA VAL A 239 12.74 0.64 -0.51
C VAL A 239 11.59 0.38 0.46
N PHE A 240 11.83 -0.33 1.56
CA PHE A 240 10.81 -0.63 2.56
C PHE A 240 10.35 0.62 3.32
N VAL A 241 11.26 1.48 3.76
CA VAL A 241 10.92 2.75 4.43
C VAL A 241 10.11 3.66 3.49
N TYR A 242 10.53 3.76 2.24
CA TYR A 242 9.80 4.51 1.22
C TYR A 242 8.38 3.95 1.02
N THR A 243 8.26 2.62 0.90
CA THR A 243 6.96 1.94 0.77
C THR A 243 6.09 2.19 2.00
N GLN A 244 6.67 2.17 3.21
CA GLN A 244 5.96 2.46 4.45
C GLN A 244 5.44 3.90 4.48
N LEU A 245 6.27 4.87 4.11
CA LEU A 245 5.88 6.27 4.00
C LEU A 245 4.76 6.45 2.97
N ALA A 246 4.87 5.80 1.82
CA ALA A 246 3.82 5.81 0.80
C ALA A 246 2.49 5.27 1.35
N ILE A 247 2.50 4.13 2.04
CA ILE A 247 1.31 3.58 2.69
C ILE A 247 0.73 4.58 3.71
N LEU A 248 1.57 5.18 4.56
CA LEU A 248 1.13 6.17 5.55
C LEU A 248 0.51 7.41 4.90
N PHE A 249 1.12 7.94 3.82
CA PHE A 249 0.57 9.06 3.07
C PHE A 249 -0.76 8.71 2.41
N PHE A 250 -0.89 7.49 1.86
CA PHE A 250 -2.13 7.00 1.29
C PHE A 250 -3.24 6.91 2.35
N GLN A 251 -2.94 6.35 3.54
CA GLN A 251 -3.91 6.28 4.62
C GLN A 251 -4.26 7.67 5.18
N LEU A 252 -3.29 8.58 5.30
CA LEU A 252 -3.53 9.96 5.70
C LEU A 252 -4.44 10.68 4.70
N GLY A 253 -4.23 10.50 3.40
CA GLY A 253 -5.10 11.06 2.37
C GLY A 253 -6.54 10.54 2.48
N ARG A 254 -6.72 9.25 2.77
CA ARG A 254 -8.05 8.68 3.04
C ARG A 254 -8.68 9.24 4.31
N ALA A 255 -7.90 9.43 5.37
CA ALA A 255 -8.36 10.05 6.60
C ALA A 255 -8.82 11.50 6.36
N ILE A 256 -8.02 12.31 5.65
CA ILE A 256 -8.37 13.69 5.32
C ILE A 256 -9.62 13.74 4.45
N GLY A 257 -9.70 12.92 3.40
CA GLY A 257 -10.89 12.83 2.54
C GLY A 257 -12.15 12.39 3.31
N PHE A 258 -11.99 11.63 4.38
CA PHE A 258 -13.09 11.22 5.26
C PHE A 258 -13.51 12.32 6.25
N PHE A 259 -12.56 12.88 6.99
CA PHE A 259 -12.84 13.85 8.06
C PHE A 259 -13.12 15.26 7.53
N GLY A 260 -12.63 15.62 6.33
CA GLY A 260 -12.83 16.93 5.73
C GLY A 260 -14.31 17.32 5.61
N PRO A 261 -15.15 16.50 4.96
CA PRO A 261 -16.59 16.78 4.85
C PRO A 261 -17.31 16.80 6.21
N LEU A 262 -16.95 15.89 7.13
CA LEU A 262 -17.55 15.85 8.48
C LEU A 262 -17.22 17.10 9.29
N TYR A 263 -15.97 17.55 9.20
CA TYR A 263 -15.53 18.80 9.78
C TYR A 263 -16.29 19.99 9.18
N GLY A 264 -16.46 20.02 7.85
CA GLY A 264 -17.28 21.03 7.17
C GLY A 264 -18.74 21.07 7.66
N VAL A 265 -19.39 19.91 7.80
CA VAL A 265 -20.76 19.82 8.35
C VAL A 265 -20.81 20.28 9.81
N TRP A 266 -19.84 19.87 10.63
CA TRP A 266 -19.77 20.27 12.03
C TRP A 266 -19.59 21.78 12.19
N VAL A 267 -18.69 22.37 11.41
CA VAL A 267 -18.45 23.82 11.37
C VAL A 267 -19.71 24.56 10.91
N ASN A 268 -20.35 24.14 9.82
CA ASN A 268 -21.60 24.74 9.33
C ASN A 268 -22.72 24.68 10.38
N ARG A 269 -22.86 23.57 11.10
CA ARG A 269 -23.87 23.43 12.17
C ARG A 269 -23.65 24.44 13.30
N LYS A 270 -22.39 24.66 13.69
CA LYS A 270 -22.04 25.63 14.74
C LYS A 270 -22.33 27.08 14.31
N TYR A 271 -22.10 27.40 13.03
CA TYR A 271 -22.46 28.71 12.49
C TYR A 271 -23.97 28.94 12.49
N ILE A 272 -24.76 27.94 12.06
CA ILE A 272 -26.23 28.06 12.04
C ILE A 272 -26.81 28.22 13.45
N SER A 273 -26.29 27.50 14.45
CA SER A 273 -26.75 27.67 15.84
C SER A 273 -26.43 29.08 16.36
N SER A 274 -25.22 29.59 16.09
CA SER A 274 -24.83 30.94 16.54
C SER A 274 -25.65 32.06 15.88
N SER A 275 -26.07 31.89 14.63
CA SER A 275 -26.94 32.87 13.97
C SER A 275 -28.37 32.84 14.50
N ALA A 276 -28.88 31.66 14.87
CA ALA A 276 -30.21 31.53 15.47
C ALA A 276 -30.27 32.20 16.85
N ASP A 277 -29.21 32.05 17.65
CA ASP A 277 -29.11 32.69 18.95
C ASP A 277 -29.01 34.22 18.82
N ALA A 278 -28.27 34.73 17.82
CA ALA A 278 -28.14 36.16 17.56
C ALA A 278 -29.46 36.82 17.12
N GLU A 279 -30.31 36.10 16.37
CA GLU A 279 -31.62 36.59 15.93
C GLU A 279 -32.65 36.59 17.07
N SER A 280 -32.46 35.73 18.08
CA SER A 280 -33.31 35.70 19.29
C SER A 280 -32.98 36.77 20.33
N ALA A 281 -31.87 37.50 20.16
CA ALA A 281 -31.54 38.61 21.05
C ALA A 281 -32.61 39.71 20.91
N PRO A 282 -33.23 40.17 22.01
CA PRO A 282 -34.30 41.15 21.97
C PRO A 282 -33.80 42.40 21.25
N GLN A 283 -34.41 42.71 20.10
CA GLN A 283 -34.09 43.93 19.39
C GLN A 283 -34.36 45.11 20.33
N PRO A 284 -33.43 46.07 20.45
CA PRO A 284 -33.69 47.28 21.20
C PRO A 284 -34.94 47.92 20.60
N VAL A 285 -35.97 48.09 21.42
CA VAL A 285 -37.22 48.76 21.05
C VAL A 285 -36.86 50.17 20.61
N LEU A 286 -36.64 50.37 19.31
CA LEU A 286 -36.44 51.68 18.75
C LEU A 286 -37.79 52.39 18.81
N ASN A 287 -37.87 53.41 19.65
CA ASN A 287 -39.06 54.20 19.87
C ASN A 287 -39.71 54.61 18.55
N ALA A 288 -41.00 54.30 18.46
CA ALA A 288 -41.85 54.50 17.31
C ALA A 288 -42.13 55.99 17.05
N THR A 289 -41.46 56.58 16.06
CA THR A 289 -41.93 57.81 15.41
C THR A 289 -41.30 57.98 14.02
N GLN A 290 -41.74 57.18 13.04
CA GLN A 290 -41.78 57.57 11.61
C GLN A 290 -42.40 56.45 10.77
N GLN A 291 -43.69 56.57 10.48
CA GLN A 291 -44.39 55.80 9.47
C GLN A 291 -44.07 56.38 8.08
N ALA A 292 -43.59 55.53 7.17
CA ALA A 292 -43.55 55.81 5.73
C ALA A 292 -44.35 54.73 4.96
N PRO A 293 -44.99 55.07 3.83
CA PRO A 293 -46.00 54.23 3.21
C PRO A 293 -45.41 53.06 2.41
N SER A 294 -46.12 51.93 2.46
CA SER A 294 -45.82 50.65 1.81
C SER A 294 -45.92 50.70 0.28
N ILE A 295 -44.87 50.25 -0.41
CA ILE A 295 -44.93 49.88 -1.83
C ILE A 295 -44.98 48.36 -1.95
N SER A 296 -46.00 47.87 -2.65
CA SER A 296 -46.28 46.47 -2.96
C SER A 296 -45.34 45.96 -4.07
N GLY A 297 -44.56 44.93 -3.78
CA GLY A 297 -43.64 44.29 -4.71
C GLY A 297 -42.82 43.20 -4.03
N SER A 298 -43.44 42.03 -3.81
CA SER A 298 -42.84 40.89 -3.11
C SER A 298 -41.78 40.19 -3.97
N GLN A 299 -40.57 40.73 -4.00
CA GLN A 299 -39.36 39.92 -4.18
C GLN A 299 -38.97 39.40 -2.80
N ARG A 300 -39.07 38.08 -2.63
CA ARG A 300 -38.60 37.36 -1.45
C ARG A 300 -37.08 37.53 -1.37
N SER A 301 -36.63 38.56 -0.65
CA SER A 301 -35.23 38.84 -0.41
C SER A 301 -34.61 37.64 0.30
N GLN A 302 -33.78 36.89 -0.42
CA GLN A 302 -32.88 35.95 0.24
C GLN A 302 -32.03 36.75 1.24
N PRO A 303 -31.86 36.26 2.48
CA PRO A 303 -31.06 36.96 3.48
C PRO A 303 -29.67 37.21 2.90
N SER A 304 -29.29 38.49 2.85
CA SER A 304 -28.01 38.91 2.30
C SER A 304 -26.90 38.36 3.19
N LEU A 305 -26.31 37.24 2.78
CA LEU A 305 -25.08 36.71 3.38
C LEU A 305 -24.06 37.83 3.44
N THR A 306 -23.48 38.03 4.63
CA THR A 306 -22.45 39.04 4.83
C THR A 306 -21.23 38.74 3.93
N PRO A 307 -20.45 39.77 3.52
CA PRO A 307 -19.31 39.59 2.61
C PRO A 307 -18.30 38.54 3.08
N SER A 308 -18.13 38.39 4.40
CA SER A 308 -17.27 37.37 5.02
C SER A 308 -17.85 35.96 4.90
N GLN A 309 -19.16 35.78 5.08
CA GLN A 309 -19.83 34.49 4.87
C GLN A 309 -19.79 34.05 3.40
N ARG A 310 -19.92 35.01 2.46
CA ARG A 310 -19.79 34.73 1.03
C ARG A 310 -18.38 34.22 0.68
N ARG A 311 -17.34 34.82 1.26
CA ARG A 311 -15.95 34.32 1.12
C ARG A 311 -15.72 32.96 1.76
N ILE A 312 -16.32 32.65 2.90
CA ILE A 312 -16.16 31.33 3.54
C ILE A 312 -16.85 30.24 2.70
N VAL A 313 -18.05 30.50 2.18
CA VAL A 313 -18.75 29.57 1.27
C VAL A 313 -17.96 29.43 -0.05
N GLU A 314 -17.40 30.51 -0.59
CA GLU A 314 -16.50 30.44 -1.76
C GLU A 314 -15.21 29.67 -1.47
N VAL A 315 -14.57 29.84 -0.32
CA VAL A 315 -13.34 29.10 0.05
C VAL A 315 -13.63 27.62 0.29
N VAL A 316 -14.74 27.27 0.93
CA VAL A 316 -15.16 25.87 1.13
C VAL A 316 -15.56 25.21 -0.20
N ASN A 317 -16.18 25.97 -1.12
CA ASN A 317 -16.45 25.52 -2.49
C ASN A 317 -15.23 25.63 -3.42
N LEU A 318 -14.13 26.27 -3.02
CA LEU A 318 -12.84 26.24 -3.73
C LEU A 318 -12.04 25.01 -3.31
N PHE A 319 -12.12 24.63 -2.03
CA PHE A 319 -11.59 23.37 -1.49
C PHE A 319 -12.46 22.14 -1.87
N ASP A 320 -13.16 22.25 -2.99
CA ASP A 320 -14.12 21.28 -3.49
C ASP A 320 -13.39 20.14 -4.22
N ASP A 321 -14.15 19.10 -4.53
CA ASP A 321 -13.83 17.78 -5.09
C ASP A 321 -12.59 17.68 -6.03
N ALA A 322 -12.21 18.77 -6.70
CA ALA A 322 -10.99 18.90 -7.49
C ALA A 322 -9.70 18.80 -6.66
N ASP A 323 -9.60 19.46 -5.49
CA ASP A 323 -8.41 19.42 -4.64
C ASP A 323 -8.28 18.08 -3.92
N ALA A 324 -9.41 17.50 -3.51
CA ALA A 324 -9.45 16.13 -2.98
C ALA A 324 -9.04 15.11 -4.07
N LYS A 325 -9.52 15.28 -5.32
CA LYS A 325 -9.07 14.44 -6.45
C LYS A 325 -7.60 14.67 -6.78
N LEU A 326 -7.11 15.90 -6.75
CA LEU A 326 -5.72 16.25 -7.01
C LEU A 326 -4.80 15.68 -5.93
N PHE A 327 -5.18 15.75 -4.66
CA PHE A 327 -4.44 15.15 -3.54
C PHE A 327 -4.47 13.62 -3.61
N THR A 328 -5.63 13.02 -3.92
CA THR A 328 -5.75 11.56 -4.08
C THR A 328 -4.98 11.08 -5.32
N GLN A 329 -4.97 11.85 -6.41
CA GLN A 329 -4.08 11.62 -7.55
C GLN A 329 -2.64 11.78 -7.11
N ALA A 330 -2.19 12.90 -6.56
CA ALA A 330 -0.81 13.10 -6.13
C ALA A 330 -0.31 12.00 -5.18
N ALA A 331 -1.13 11.56 -4.23
CA ALA A 331 -0.83 10.41 -3.37
C ALA A 331 -0.75 9.11 -4.19
N THR A 332 -1.66 8.87 -5.13
CA THR A 332 -1.58 7.73 -6.06
C THR A 332 -0.32 7.80 -6.94
N TRP A 333 0.05 8.97 -7.44
CA TRP A 333 1.25 9.18 -8.25
C TRP A 333 2.52 8.98 -7.42
N MET A 334 2.57 9.44 -6.17
CA MET A 334 3.69 9.19 -5.27
C MET A 334 3.78 7.72 -4.84
N VAL A 335 2.65 7.08 -4.50
CA VAL A 335 2.63 5.68 -4.00
C VAL A 335 2.85 4.67 -5.11
N PHE A 336 2.44 4.96 -6.34
CA PHE A 336 2.47 3.97 -7.42
C PHE A 336 3.44 4.34 -8.54
N ILE A 337 3.48 5.60 -8.98
CA ILE A 337 4.26 5.98 -10.16
C ILE A 337 5.72 6.19 -9.81
N ILE A 338 6.07 6.76 -8.67
CA ILE A 338 7.48 6.90 -8.27
C ILE A 338 8.16 5.54 -7.99
N PRO A 339 7.58 4.60 -7.22
CA PRO A 339 8.19 3.28 -7.08
C PRO A 339 8.10 2.45 -8.37
N SER A 340 7.05 2.59 -9.18
CA SER A 340 7.00 1.96 -10.51
C SER A 340 8.05 2.52 -11.46
N THR A 341 8.32 3.83 -11.44
CA THR A 341 9.37 4.46 -12.25
C THR A 341 10.75 4.11 -11.73
N CYS A 342 10.98 4.13 -10.41
CA CYS A 342 12.20 3.60 -9.82
C CYS A 342 12.42 2.13 -10.17
N TYR A 343 11.36 1.31 -10.16
CA TYR A 343 11.40 -0.11 -10.52
C TYR A 343 11.64 -0.32 -12.01
N MET A 344 11.00 0.46 -12.89
CA MET A 344 11.26 0.44 -14.33
C MET A 344 12.68 0.88 -14.65
N VAL A 345 13.17 1.95 -14.02
CA VAL A 345 14.58 2.38 -14.14
C VAL A 345 15.53 1.29 -13.64
N LEU A 346 15.16 0.57 -12.57
CA LEU A 346 15.93 -0.57 -12.07
C LEU A 346 15.93 -1.75 -13.04
N ILE A 347 14.79 -2.09 -13.62
CA ILE A 347 14.66 -3.14 -14.64
C ILE A 347 15.49 -2.75 -15.87
N THR A 348 15.36 -1.53 -16.37
CA THR A 348 16.15 -1.03 -17.50
C THR A 348 17.64 -1.06 -17.17
N GLY A 349 18.04 -0.67 -15.96
CA GLY A 349 19.42 -0.76 -15.49
C GLY A 349 19.94 -2.20 -15.38
N ILE A 350 19.12 -3.15 -14.90
CA ILE A 350 19.46 -4.57 -14.84
C ILE A 350 19.58 -5.15 -16.24
N VAL A 351 18.65 -4.84 -17.15
CA VAL A 351 18.69 -5.28 -18.55
C VAL A 351 19.95 -4.76 -19.24
N GLN A 352 20.29 -3.47 -19.05
CA GLN A 352 21.53 -2.89 -19.56
C GLN A 352 22.78 -3.58 -18.97
N LEU A 353 22.78 -3.86 -17.66
CA LEU A 353 23.88 -4.56 -16.99
C LEU A 353 24.05 -5.97 -17.55
N VAL A 354 22.96 -6.73 -17.73
CA VAL A 354 22.99 -8.08 -18.30
C VAL A 354 23.49 -8.05 -19.74
N LEU A 355 23.02 -7.12 -20.57
CA LEU A 355 23.48 -6.97 -21.96
C LEU A 355 24.98 -6.63 -22.04
N ARG A 356 25.48 -5.81 -21.11
CA ARG A 356 26.91 -5.47 -21.02
C ARG A 356 27.75 -6.66 -20.57
N VAL A 357 27.33 -7.37 -19.51
CA VAL A 357 28.03 -8.56 -18.99
C VAL A 357 28.08 -9.68 -20.04
N THR A 358 27.03 -9.84 -20.82
CA THR A 358 26.94 -10.86 -21.90
C THR A 358 27.56 -10.41 -23.23
N ARG A 359 28.15 -9.21 -23.29
CA ARG A 359 28.66 -8.56 -24.52
C ARG A 359 27.64 -8.53 -25.68
N GLN A 360 26.35 -8.48 -25.36
CA GLN A 360 25.27 -8.40 -26.35
C GLN A 360 24.91 -6.96 -26.73
N GLU A 361 25.47 -5.96 -26.03
CA GLU A 361 25.12 -4.54 -26.23
C GLU A 361 25.34 -4.02 -27.66
N ASN A 362 26.28 -4.60 -28.42
CA ASN A 362 26.58 -4.19 -29.80
C ASN A 362 25.73 -4.90 -30.87
N LYS A 363 24.80 -5.79 -30.50
CA LYS A 363 23.99 -6.49 -31.50
C LYS A 363 22.90 -5.56 -32.06
N PRO A 364 22.62 -5.60 -33.38
CA PRO A 364 21.68 -4.70 -34.03
C PRO A 364 20.23 -4.79 -33.50
N TRP A 365 19.85 -5.90 -32.86
CA TRP A 365 18.54 -6.02 -32.19
C TRP A 365 18.50 -5.27 -30.85
N ALA A 366 19.62 -5.17 -30.13
CA ALA A 366 19.70 -4.41 -28.88
C ALA A 366 19.57 -2.91 -29.14
N ALA A 367 20.12 -2.41 -30.25
CA ALA A 367 19.94 -1.03 -30.68
C ALA A 367 18.46 -0.65 -30.91
N ARG A 368 17.62 -1.58 -31.37
CA ARG A 368 16.17 -1.35 -31.57
C ARG A 368 15.40 -1.19 -30.27
N LEU A 369 15.84 -1.81 -29.18
CA LEU A 369 15.22 -1.66 -27.86
C LEU A 369 15.40 -0.25 -27.29
N TYR A 370 16.50 0.42 -27.64
CA TYR A 370 16.80 1.79 -27.16
C TYR A 370 16.37 2.88 -28.15
N SER A 371 16.32 2.58 -29.45
CA SER A 371 15.89 3.53 -30.48
C SER A 371 14.38 3.83 -30.46
N ALA A 372 13.56 3.01 -29.79
CA ALA A 372 12.11 3.21 -29.73
C ALA A 372 11.69 4.42 -28.85
N GLU A 373 12.59 4.96 -28.02
CA GLU A 373 12.28 6.03 -27.06
C GLU A 373 12.43 7.44 -27.65
N ASP A 374 13.21 7.62 -28.71
CA ASP A 374 13.48 8.93 -29.35
C ASP A 374 12.56 9.25 -30.56
N GLY A 375 11.70 8.32 -30.98
CA GLY A 375 10.96 8.42 -32.25
C GLY A 375 9.71 9.32 -32.28
N GLY A 376 9.42 10.09 -31.22
CA GLY A 376 8.13 10.79 -31.06
C GLY A 376 7.95 12.14 -31.75
N LYS A 377 8.87 12.61 -32.60
CA LYS A 377 8.80 13.97 -33.19
C LYS A 377 8.97 14.09 -34.71
N GLU A 378 9.00 12.99 -35.46
CA GLU A 378 8.95 13.08 -36.92
C GLU A 378 7.53 12.83 -37.43
N GLY A 379 6.93 13.89 -37.97
CA GLY A 379 5.57 13.89 -38.51
C GLY A 379 5.41 12.94 -39.71
N PRO A 380 4.16 12.55 -40.04
CA PRO A 380 3.86 11.61 -41.10
C PRO A 380 4.03 12.30 -42.46
N GLY A 381 5.25 12.29 -42.99
CA GLY A 381 5.54 13.03 -44.21
C GLY A 381 6.82 12.61 -44.92
N ARG A 382 7.13 11.31 -44.97
CA ARG A 382 8.12 10.74 -45.91
C ARG A 382 8.20 9.21 -45.77
N LEU A 383 7.21 8.48 -46.29
CA LEU A 383 7.29 7.02 -46.42
C LEU A 383 6.58 6.50 -47.68
N LEU A 384 6.55 7.32 -48.74
CA LEU A 384 5.92 6.98 -50.02
C LEU A 384 6.82 7.26 -51.25
N GLU A 385 8.12 7.48 -51.08
CA GLU A 385 9.04 7.73 -52.22
C GLU A 385 10.12 6.64 -52.44
N SER A 386 9.99 5.45 -51.86
CA SER A 386 10.90 4.35 -52.20
C SER A 386 10.27 2.95 -52.17
N MET A 387 9.10 2.81 -52.78
CA MET A 387 8.65 1.52 -53.32
C MET A 387 8.31 1.68 -54.80
#